data_AF-W7BN99-F1
#
_entry.id   AF-W7BN99-F1
#
_cell.length_a   1.000
_cell.length_b   1.000
_cell.length_c   1.000
_cell.angle_alpha   90.00
_cell.angle_beta   90.00
_cell.angle_gamma   90.00
#
_symmetry.space_group_name_H-M   'P 1'
#
loop_
_entity.id
_entity.type
_entity.pdbx_description
1 polymer ?
#
loop_
_entity_poly.entity_id
_entity_poly.type
_entity_poly.pdbx_seq_one_letter_code
_entity_poly.pdbx_strand_id
1 'polypeptide(L)' 'MMNGYARLNDPFTNKGTAFTATERAEWGLDGLIPATIETLEQQAARVYTALHKKTNTHRETSVFDDALQ' A
#
# COMPACT_ATOMS: atom_id res chain seq x y z
N MET A 1 23.83 9.27 -4.80
CA MET A 1 22.47 9.54 -4.27
C MET A 1 21.53 8.47 -4.78
N MET A 2 20.61 7.98 -3.95
CA MET A 2 19.55 7.06 -4.38
C MET A 2 18.42 7.88 -5.03
N ASN A 3 18.08 7.57 -6.28
CA ASN A 3 17.04 8.28 -7.03
C ASN A 3 15.63 7.84 -6.58
N GLY A 4 14.60 8.61 -6.94
CA GLY A 4 13.21 8.33 -6.55
C GLY A 4 12.74 6.91 -6.89
N TYR A 5 13.07 6.42 -8.09
CA TYR A 5 12.76 5.04 -8.52
C TYR A 5 13.38 3.97 -7.62
N ALA A 6 14.64 4.12 -7.24
CA ALA A 6 15.31 3.16 -6.35
C ALA A 6 14.64 3.11 -4.97
N ARG A 7 14.17 4.24 -4.44
CA ARG A 7 13.41 4.29 -3.17
C ARG A 7 12.04 3.62 -3.26
N LEU A 8 11.37 3.75 -4.40
CA LEU A 8 10.09 3.08 -4.63
C LEU A 8 10.25 1.56 -4.74
N ASN A 9 11.39 1.09 -5.25
CA ASN A 9 11.67 -0.35 -5.41
C ASN A 9 12.17 -1.03 -4.13
N ASP A 10 12.62 -0.28 -3.13
CA ASP A 10 13.05 -0.83 -1.85
C ASP A 10 11.89 -0.82 -0.83
N PRO A 11 11.35 -1.99 -0.43
CA PRO A 11 10.21 -2.08 0.46
C PRO A 11 10.49 -1.52 1.87
N PHE A 12 11.76 -1.42 2.30
CA PHE A 12 12.09 -0.86 3.61
C PHE A 12 12.10 0.66 3.63
N THR A 13 12.23 1.31 2.47
CA THR A 13 12.25 2.78 2.37
C THR A 13 11.03 3.36 1.68
N ASN A 14 10.27 2.54 0.96
CA ASN A 14 9.06 2.95 0.25
C ASN A 14 7.91 3.24 1.23
N LYS A 15 7.48 4.51 1.26
CA LYS A 15 6.29 4.98 2.02
C LYS A 15 5.06 5.16 1.13
N GLY A 16 5.18 4.93 -0.17
CA GLY A 16 4.14 5.15 -1.17
C GLY A 16 3.60 6.58 -1.11
N THR A 17 2.29 6.72 -0.96
CA THR A 17 1.62 8.02 -0.84
C THR A 17 1.95 8.76 0.46
N ALA A 18 2.59 8.12 1.45
CA ALA A 18 2.96 8.74 2.72
C ALA A 18 4.29 9.50 2.69
N PHE A 19 4.95 9.61 1.53
CA PHE A 19 6.02 10.60 1.37
C PHE A 19 5.46 12.02 1.50
N THR A 20 6.11 12.82 2.34
CA THR A 20 5.78 14.24 2.55
C THR A 20 6.09 15.06 1.29
N ALA A 21 5.51 16.26 1.20
CA ALA A 21 5.77 17.16 0.07
C ALA A 21 7.26 17.48 -0.08
N THR A 22 7.97 17.69 1.03
CA THR A 22 9.42 17.95 1.03
C THR A 22 10.22 16.75 0.51
N GLU A 23 9.95 15.54 1.01
CA GLU A 23 10.61 14.32 0.54
C GLU A 23 10.37 14.07 -0.96
N ARG A 24 9.16 14.37 -1.45
CA ARG A 24 8.81 14.22 -2.87
C ARG A 24 9.60 15.17 -3.77
N ALA A 25 9.71 16.43 -3.36
CA ALA A 25 10.50 17.43 -4.07
C ALA A 25 11.99 17.10 -4.05
N GLU A 26 12.52 16.69 -2.88
CA GLU A 26 13.93 16.35 -2.71
C GLU A 26 14.36 15.11 -3.50
N TRP A 27 13.47 14.11 -3.63
CA TRP A 27 13.79 12.83 -4.28
C TRP A 27 13.22 12.67 -5.68
N GLY A 28 12.55 13.70 -6.21
CA GLY A 28 11.95 13.69 -7.54
C GLY A 28 10.86 12.63 -7.69
N LEU A 29 9.98 12.53 -6.68
CA LEU A 29 8.86 11.58 -6.68
C LEU A 29 7.59 12.12 -7.35
N ASP A 30 7.54 13.43 -7.62
CA ASP A 30 6.41 14.05 -8.29
C ASP A 30 6.23 13.46 -9.71
N GLY A 31 5.01 13.02 -10.01
CA GLY A 31 4.69 12.31 -11.25
C GLY A 31 4.98 10.81 -11.23
N LEU A 32 5.72 10.29 -10.23
CA LEU A 32 5.97 8.85 -10.07
C LEU A 32 4.95 8.16 -9.17
N ILE A 33 4.36 8.90 -8.25
CA ILE A 33 3.34 8.42 -7.31
C ILE A 33 2.09 9.30 -7.40
N PRO A 34 0.91 8.82 -6.95
CA PRO A 34 -0.30 9.63 -6.90
C PRO A 34 -0.07 10.95 -6.13
N ALA A 35 -0.71 12.03 -6.59
CA ALA A 35 -0.54 13.37 -6.01
C ALA A 35 -1.01 13.47 -4.55
N THR A 36 -1.95 12.62 -4.13
CA THR A 36 -2.44 12.58 -2.75
C THR A 36 -1.33 12.18 -1.79
N ILE A 37 -1.20 12.95 -0.70
CA ILE A 37 -0.39 12.59 0.46
C ILE A 37 -1.32 11.94 1.48
N GLU A 38 -1.02 10.71 1.89
CA GLU A 38 -1.79 9.96 2.88
C GLU A 38 -0.95 9.76 4.15
N THR A 39 -1.58 9.72 5.32
CA THR A 39 -0.91 9.20 6.52
C THR A 39 -0.90 7.68 6.52
N LEU A 40 -0.06 7.07 7.36
CA LEU A 40 0.00 5.61 7.50
C LEU A 40 -1.36 5.04 7.95
N GLU A 41 -2.07 5.75 8.82
CA GLU A 41 -3.40 5.37 9.32
C GLU A 41 -4.43 5.38 8.19
N GLN A 42 -4.38 6.38 7.29
CA GLN A 42 -5.27 6.45 6.13
C GLN A 42 -4.99 5.31 5.16
N GLN A 43 -3.72 4.99 4.90
CA GLN A 43 -3.33 3.84 4.09
C GLN A 43 -3.83 2.53 4.71
N ALA A 44 -3.66 2.34 6.02
CA ALA A 44 -4.12 1.17 6.75
C ALA A 44 -5.65 1.03 6.69
N ALA A 45 -6.39 2.12 6.93
CA ALA A 45 -7.86 2.14 6.86
C ALA A 45 -8.37 1.78 5.45
N ARG A 46 -7.72 2.30 4.40
CA ARG A 46 -8.03 1.97 3.01
C ARG A 46 -7.83 0.48 2.72
N VAL A 47 -6.70 -0.09 3.15
CA VAL A 47 -6.40 -1.52 2.96
C VAL A 47 -7.39 -2.39 3.74
N TYR A 48 -7.64 -2.08 5.01
CA TYR A 48 -8.60 -2.82 5.84
C TYR A 48 -10.00 -2.84 5.22
N THR A 49 -10.46 -1.68 4.74
CA THR A 49 -11.74 -1.54 4.03
C THR A 49 -11.77 -2.38 2.75
N ALA A 50 -10.70 -2.36 1.96
CA ALA A 50 -10.61 -3.15 0.73
C ALA A 50 -10.62 -4.66 1.01
N LEU A 51 -9.92 -5.12 2.05
CA LEU A 51 -9.94 -6.51 2.50
C LEU A 51 -11.34 -6.92 2.95
N HIS A 52 -12.02 -6.11 3.75
CA HIS A 52 -13.40 -6.37 4.19
C HIS A 52 -14.40 -6.40 3.03
N LYS A 53 -14.21 -5.60 1.99
CA LYS A 53 -15.04 -5.67 0.78
C LYS A 53 -14.76 -6.95 -0.01
N LYS A 54 -13.49 -7.36 -0.13
CA LYS A 54 -13.10 -8.56 -0.89
C LYS A 54 -13.63 -9.85 -0.25
N THR A 55 -13.67 -9.95 1.08
CA THR A 55 -14.26 -11.10 1.79
C THR A 55 -15.76 -11.25 1.56
N ASN A 56 -16.46 -10.16 1.22
CA ASN A 56 -17.88 -10.19 0.89
C ASN A 56 -18.18 -10.52 -0.58
N THR A 57 -17.17 -10.52 -1.47
CA THR A 57 -17.36 -10.73 -2.92
C THR A 57 -16.63 -11.96 -3.47
N HIS A 58 -15.72 -12.59 -2.70
CA HIS A 58 -15.11 -13.87 -3.07
C HIS A 58 -15.15 -14.83 -1.88
N ARG A 59 -16.32 -15.48 -1.66
CA ARG A 59 -16.36 -16.76 -0.95
C ARG A 59 -15.79 -17.83 -1.88
N GLU A 60 -14.48 -17.86 -2.06
CA GLU A 60 -13.81 -19.13 -2.29
C GLU A 60 -13.62 -19.78 -0.92
N THR A 61 -14.71 -20.33 -0.40
CA THR A 61 -14.70 -21.28 0.71
C THR A 61 -14.23 -22.62 0.16
N SER A 62 -12.93 -22.88 0.21
CA SER A 62 -12.31 -24.21 0.14
C SER A 62 -10.81 -23.96 0.35
N VAL A 63 -10.09 -24.43 1.36
CA VAL A 63 -9.97 -25.81 1.86
C VAL A 63 -9.33 -25.71 3.25
N PHE A 64 -10.07 -25.78 4.36
CA PHE A 64 -9.47 -26.08 5.68
C PHE A 64 -10.41 -26.74 6.70
N ASP A 65 -11.72 -26.84 6.46
CA ASP A 65 -12.67 -27.40 7.44
C ASP A 65 -13.14 -28.85 7.16
N ASP A 66 -12.65 -29.52 6.11
CA ASP A 66 -13.11 -30.87 5.71
C ASP A 66 -12.21 -32.03 6.24
N ALA A 67 -11.46 -31.80 7.32
CA ALA A 67 -10.55 -32.80 7.92
C ALA A 67 -10.94 -33.24 9.35
N LEU A 68 -12.13 -32.91 9.83
CA LEU A 68 -12.63 -33.34 11.16
C LEU A 68 -14.09 -33.80 11.17
N GLN A 69 -14.54 -34.50 10.11
CA GLN A 69 -15.65 -35.44 10.18
C GLN A 69 -15.34 -36.72 9.43
#